data_AF-A0A965CH72-F1
#
_entry.id   AF-A0A965CH72-F1
#
_cell.length_a   1.000
_cell.length_b   1.000
_cell.length_c   1.000
_cell.angle_alpha   90.00
_cell.angle_beta   90.00
_cell.angle_gamma   90.00
#
_symmetry.space_group_name_H-M   'P 1'
#
loop_
_entity.id
_entity.type
_entity.pdbx_description
1 polymer ?
#
loop_
_entity_poly.entity_id
_entity_poly.type
_entity_poly.pdbx_seq_one_letter_code
_entity_poly.pdbx_strand_id
1 'polypeptide(L)'
;MVTTDGSPDDWHGSLIARDREMGLSASERFGWRTGESVSGGAPYVFPPLEAFTRDRPEFIPSRSIMRRVWNYARRRIRAVRRGGQTGRPSNSPGRAKKFGEWTVFVGRDCELTRDLGEIISKFCSEESGDLYYGDSVHHSGDEAGQSVVQLRPGWSPERLRAHCYVGETLIAHTSLVGRCGGPRRLARLSAHGRALVLSEHAFTVTRIPRLLYASSYDQRMPAVDVGEVRDHCRRTGIEGTIEISPDGGHAVLLRHVRGRPSVCVVIPTKGTSADVFGSRRVLAVGAIESLLRACDAVDIEIVVVFDQDTPPGARDEILRAGGGAATAIEFDGSFNFARKINIAAVRTDAEFLLLLNDDVEIESPDLLDVLLGYLEDDTVGLVAPLLKFEDGTV
;
A
#
# COMPACT_ATOMS: atom_id res chain seq x y z
N MET A 1 -1.32 11.92 28.00
CA MET A 1 -2.37 11.49 28.95
C MET A 1 -3.71 11.34 28.21
N VAL A 2 -3.81 10.29 27.41
CA VAL A 2 -5.04 9.54 27.09
C VAL A 2 -4.52 8.14 26.80
N THR A 3 -4.79 7.19 27.70
CA THR A 3 -4.42 5.78 27.52
C THR A 3 -5.68 5.03 27.12
N THR A 4 -5.68 4.45 25.92
CA THR A 4 -6.71 3.52 25.48
C THR A 4 -6.19 2.11 25.67
N ASP A 5 -6.45 1.55 26.84
CA ASP A 5 -6.07 0.19 27.19
C ASP A 5 -6.98 -0.77 26.40
N GLY A 6 -6.40 -1.42 25.39
CA GLY A 6 -7.07 -2.41 24.54
C GLY A 6 -6.03 -3.23 23.79
N SER A 7 -5.85 -4.49 24.21
CA SER A 7 -4.89 -5.39 23.57
C SER A 7 -5.30 -5.67 22.11
N PRO A 8 -4.37 -5.69 21.14
CA PRO A 8 -4.65 -6.15 19.78
C PRO A 8 -5.20 -7.58 19.70
N ASP A 9 -4.95 -8.41 20.71
CA ASP A 9 -5.27 -9.84 20.69
C ASP A 9 -6.76 -10.17 20.87
N ASP A 10 -7.54 -9.30 21.53
CA ASP A 10 -8.94 -9.60 21.89
C ASP A 10 -9.89 -9.70 20.67
N TRP A 11 -9.50 -9.15 19.51
CA TRP A 11 -10.25 -9.28 18.26
C TRP A 11 -9.80 -10.46 17.38
N HIS A 12 -8.61 -11.02 17.62
CA HIS A 12 -8.08 -12.15 16.83
C HIS A 12 -8.82 -13.47 17.12
N GLY A 13 -9.27 -13.70 18.36
CA GLY A 13 -9.95 -14.94 18.75
C GLY A 13 -11.41 -15.06 18.29
N SER A 14 -12.18 -13.96 18.32
CA SER A 14 -13.65 -14.00 18.32
C SER A 14 -14.29 -14.65 17.06
N LEU A 15 -13.76 -14.34 15.87
CA LEU A 15 -14.30 -14.86 14.61
C LEU A 15 -13.81 -16.28 14.29
N ILE A 16 -12.54 -16.59 14.57
CA ILE A 16 -11.96 -17.92 14.31
C ILE A 16 -12.53 -18.96 15.29
N ALA A 17 -12.83 -18.56 16.53
CA ALA A 17 -13.48 -19.43 17.52
C ALA A 17 -14.93 -19.76 17.11
N ARG A 18 -15.74 -18.76 16.77
CA ARG A 18 -17.13 -18.96 16.29
C ARG A 18 -17.22 -19.80 15.02
N ASP A 19 -16.26 -19.66 14.11
CA ASP A 19 -16.22 -20.44 12.87
C ASP A 19 -15.92 -21.93 13.12
N ARG A 20 -15.13 -22.27 14.16
CA ARG A 20 -14.91 -23.67 14.57
C ARG A 20 -16.14 -24.31 15.19
N GLU A 21 -16.99 -23.55 15.89
CA GLU A 21 -18.25 -24.04 16.46
C GLU A 21 -19.32 -24.32 15.40
N MET A 22 -19.27 -23.66 14.23
CA MET A 22 -20.29 -23.80 13.17
C MET A 22 -19.93 -24.80 12.05
N GLY A 23 -18.74 -25.40 12.05
CA GLY A 23 -18.39 -26.54 11.19
C GLY A 23 -18.34 -26.29 9.67
N LEU A 24 -18.43 -25.04 9.20
CA LEU A 24 -18.50 -24.70 7.78
C LEU A 24 -17.12 -24.77 7.09
N SER A 25 -17.07 -25.57 6.03
CA SER A 25 -15.89 -25.77 5.19
C SER A 25 -15.60 -24.56 4.28
N ALA A 26 -14.37 -24.47 3.76
CA ALA A 26 -13.97 -23.35 2.90
C ALA A 26 -14.79 -23.26 1.59
N SER A 27 -15.23 -24.40 1.04
CA SER A 27 -16.09 -24.48 -0.15
C SER A 27 -17.53 -24.00 0.09
N GLU A 28 -17.97 -23.89 1.34
CA GLU A 28 -19.28 -23.35 1.70
C GLU A 28 -19.29 -21.81 1.79
N ARG A 29 -18.12 -21.17 1.81
CA ARG A 29 -17.98 -19.69 1.87
C ARG A 29 -18.08 -19.01 0.50
N PHE A 30 -17.76 -19.73 -0.57
CA PHE A 30 -17.76 -19.24 -1.95
C PHE A 30 -18.91 -19.84 -2.77
N GLY A 31 -19.39 -19.13 -3.78
CA GLY A 31 -20.64 -19.52 -4.46
C GLY A 31 -20.84 -19.04 -5.90
N TRP A 32 -19.81 -18.50 -6.56
CA TRP A 32 -19.94 -18.04 -7.95
C TRP A 32 -18.61 -18.09 -8.72
N ARG A 33 -18.44 -19.08 -9.60
CA ARG A 33 -17.26 -19.24 -10.46
C ARG A 33 -17.34 -18.42 -11.74
N THR A 34 -16.30 -17.65 -12.06
CA THR A 34 -16.12 -17.10 -13.42
C THR A 34 -15.51 -18.13 -14.36
N GLY A 35 -16.28 -18.98 -15.03
CA GLY A 35 -15.68 -19.99 -15.93
C GLY A 35 -16.61 -20.76 -16.84
N GLU A 36 -17.79 -21.14 -16.36
CA GLU A 36 -18.65 -22.12 -17.03
C GLU A 36 -19.13 -21.65 -18.41
N SER A 37 -18.82 -22.46 -19.42
CA SER A 37 -19.25 -22.26 -20.80
C SER A 37 -20.66 -22.79 -20.99
N VAL A 38 -21.67 -21.92 -20.89
CA VAL A 38 -23.00 -22.23 -21.42
C VAL A 38 -22.99 -21.91 -22.93
N SER A 39 -23.03 -22.95 -23.75
CA SER A 39 -23.12 -22.83 -25.20
C SER A 39 -24.52 -22.37 -25.62
N GLY A 40 -24.59 -21.18 -26.23
CA GLY A 40 -25.79 -20.65 -26.87
C GLY A 40 -26.73 -19.86 -25.93
N GLY A 41 -27.17 -18.70 -26.42
CA GLY A 41 -28.23 -17.90 -25.79
C GLY A 41 -27.79 -16.56 -25.21
N ALA A 42 -28.70 -15.59 -25.27
CA ALA A 42 -28.55 -14.25 -24.71
C ALA A 42 -28.37 -14.28 -23.17
N PRO A 43 -27.84 -13.22 -22.53
CA PRO A 43 -27.61 -13.21 -21.08
C PRO A 43 -28.90 -13.43 -20.28
N TYR A 44 -29.00 -14.60 -19.64
CA TYR A 44 -30.20 -15.06 -18.93
C TYR A 44 -30.40 -14.39 -17.56
N VAL A 45 -31.69 -14.25 -17.22
CA VAL A 45 -32.20 -13.92 -15.88
C VAL A 45 -32.64 -15.23 -15.22
N PHE A 46 -32.25 -15.48 -13.97
CA PHE A 46 -32.70 -16.64 -13.19
C PHE A 46 -33.58 -16.22 -12.00
N PRO A 47 -34.78 -16.82 -11.91
CA PRO A 47 -35.10 -17.77 -10.83
C PRO A 47 -35.85 -19.02 -11.37
N PRO A 48 -36.29 -19.98 -10.53
CA PRO A 48 -35.93 -20.29 -9.14
C PRO A 48 -35.28 -21.70 -9.01
N LEU A 49 -34.95 -22.13 -7.79
CA LEU A 49 -34.88 -23.57 -7.47
C LEU A 49 -35.18 -23.84 -5.99
N GLU A 50 -36.03 -24.83 -5.75
CA GLU A 50 -36.35 -25.44 -4.46
C GLU A 50 -35.55 -26.75 -4.26
N ALA A 51 -35.84 -27.46 -3.15
CA ALA A 51 -35.26 -28.73 -2.70
C ALA A 51 -33.82 -28.68 -2.14
N PHE A 52 -33.44 -29.51 -1.16
CA PHE A 52 -34.22 -29.98 0.01
C PHE A 52 -33.27 -30.21 1.22
N THR A 53 -33.77 -29.90 2.41
CA THR A 53 -33.42 -30.33 3.80
C THR A 53 -32.38 -31.44 4.00
N ARG A 54 -31.56 -31.42 5.06
CA ARG A 54 -31.94 -31.40 6.51
C ARG A 54 -30.80 -30.75 7.37
N ASP A 55 -30.99 -30.33 8.64
CA ASP A 55 -32.18 -30.41 9.52
C ASP A 55 -32.46 -29.16 10.42
N ARG A 56 -31.97 -29.13 11.68
CA ARG A 56 -32.27 -28.15 12.76
C ARG A 56 -31.08 -27.92 13.71
N PRO A 57 -31.17 -26.95 14.64
CA PRO A 57 -31.41 -25.50 14.49
C PRO A 57 -30.14 -24.74 14.98
N GLU A 58 -29.95 -23.42 14.84
CA GLU A 58 -30.64 -22.32 15.52
C GLU A 58 -30.33 -20.97 14.84
N PHE A 59 -31.20 -19.98 15.06
CA PHE A 59 -31.12 -18.59 14.57
C PHE A 59 -30.77 -18.38 13.07
N ILE A 60 -31.70 -18.76 12.18
CA ILE A 60 -31.67 -18.35 10.77
C ILE A 60 -32.39 -16.99 10.60
N PRO A 61 -31.70 -15.90 10.21
CA PRO A 61 -32.38 -14.67 9.79
C PRO A 61 -33.37 -14.99 8.67
N SER A 62 -34.64 -14.58 8.81
CA SER A 62 -35.70 -15.13 7.96
C SER A 62 -35.33 -15.04 6.46
N ARG A 63 -35.62 -16.10 5.69
CA ARG A 63 -35.39 -16.13 4.23
C ARG A 63 -35.97 -14.91 3.51
N SER A 64 -36.99 -14.26 4.09
CA SER A 64 -37.56 -13.02 3.58
C SER A 64 -36.63 -11.80 3.70
N ILE A 65 -35.84 -11.70 4.78
CA ILE A 65 -34.86 -10.63 5.03
C ILE A 65 -33.65 -10.85 4.12
N MET A 66 -33.04 -12.03 4.12
CA MET A 66 -31.93 -12.36 3.21
C MET A 66 -32.32 -12.12 1.75
N ARG A 67 -33.51 -12.56 1.31
CA ARG A 67 -34.01 -12.30 -0.06
C ARG A 67 -34.28 -10.82 -0.32
N ARG A 68 -34.62 -10.01 0.69
CA ARG A 68 -34.78 -8.54 0.56
C ARG A 68 -33.42 -7.85 0.43
N VAL A 69 -32.45 -8.15 1.31
CA VAL A 69 -31.07 -7.64 1.24
C VAL A 69 -30.42 -8.04 -0.08
N TRP A 70 -30.53 -9.31 -0.48
CA TRP A 70 -30.01 -9.81 -1.75
C TRP A 70 -30.63 -9.13 -2.97
N ASN A 71 -31.96 -8.98 -3.01
CA ASN A 71 -32.65 -8.28 -4.11
C ASN A 71 -32.39 -6.76 -4.11
N TYR A 72 -32.08 -6.18 -2.95
CA TYR A 72 -31.67 -4.78 -2.82
C TYR A 72 -30.25 -4.57 -3.35
N ALA A 73 -29.30 -5.39 -2.91
CA ALA A 73 -27.92 -5.41 -3.39
C ALA A 73 -27.85 -5.68 -4.91
N ARG A 74 -28.59 -6.66 -5.44
CA ARG A 74 -28.67 -6.94 -6.89
C ARG A 74 -29.20 -5.78 -7.74
N ARG A 75 -29.96 -4.84 -7.17
CA ARG A 75 -30.41 -3.62 -7.88
C ARG A 75 -29.34 -2.51 -7.88
N ARG A 76 -28.37 -2.57 -6.98
CA ARG A 76 -27.30 -1.58 -6.79
C ARG A 76 -25.92 -2.04 -7.28
N ILE A 77 -25.70 -3.34 -7.47
CA ILE A 77 -24.41 -3.91 -7.87
C ILE A 77 -24.39 -4.30 -9.36
N ARG A 78 -23.31 -3.95 -10.07
CA ARG A 78 -23.03 -4.43 -11.42
C ARG A 78 -21.66 -5.11 -11.52
N ALA A 79 -21.64 -6.41 -11.82
CA ALA A 79 -20.42 -7.14 -12.14
C ALA A 79 -19.98 -6.93 -13.60
N VAL A 80 -18.66 -6.87 -13.85
CA VAL A 80 -18.07 -6.71 -15.19
C VAL A 80 -16.85 -7.64 -15.35
N ARG A 81 -16.88 -8.51 -16.36
CA ARG A 81 -15.81 -9.49 -16.67
C ARG A 81 -14.94 -9.01 -17.83
N ARG A 82 -13.64 -9.31 -17.79
CA ARG A 82 -12.69 -9.10 -18.90
C ARG A 82 -13.08 -9.97 -20.11
N GLY A 83 -13.51 -9.33 -21.20
CA GLY A 83 -13.87 -10.01 -22.44
C GLY A 83 -12.64 -10.36 -23.30
N GLY A 84 -12.60 -11.57 -23.85
CA GLY A 84 -11.62 -11.95 -24.88
C GLY A 84 -11.92 -11.26 -26.22
N GLN A 85 -10.89 -11.06 -27.05
CA GLN A 85 -11.03 -10.47 -28.39
C GLN A 85 -11.57 -11.48 -29.42
N THR A 86 -12.86 -11.80 -29.37
CA THR A 86 -13.57 -12.47 -30.48
C THR A 86 -15.03 -12.03 -30.55
N GLY A 87 -15.31 -10.93 -31.27
CA GLY A 87 -16.69 -10.49 -31.52
C GLY A 87 -16.79 -9.09 -32.13
N ARG A 88 -17.40 -8.98 -33.31
CA ARG A 88 -17.69 -7.70 -33.99
C ARG A 88 -18.55 -6.77 -33.12
N PRO A 89 -18.37 -5.44 -33.21
CA PRO A 89 -19.27 -4.49 -32.54
C PRO A 89 -20.65 -4.50 -33.20
N SER A 90 -21.70 -4.84 -32.46
CA SER A 90 -23.08 -4.59 -32.89
C SER A 90 -23.46 -3.14 -32.59
N ASN A 91 -23.64 -2.36 -33.66
CA ASN A 91 -24.20 -1.01 -33.55
C ASN A 91 -25.70 -1.10 -33.29
N SER A 92 -26.13 -0.63 -32.12
CA SER A 92 -27.54 -0.37 -31.80
C SER A 92 -27.60 0.80 -30.82
N PRO A 93 -28.41 1.84 -31.06
CA PRO A 93 -28.52 3.00 -30.17
C PRO A 93 -29.32 2.64 -28.91
N GLY A 94 -28.71 1.83 -28.05
CA GLY A 94 -29.31 1.27 -26.85
C GLY A 94 -29.25 2.22 -25.67
N ARG A 95 -30.34 2.97 -25.47
CA ARG A 95 -30.90 3.49 -24.20
C ARG A 95 -29.93 3.35 -23.00
N ALA A 96 -29.38 4.47 -22.52
CA ALA A 96 -28.40 4.51 -21.44
C ALA A 96 -28.82 3.61 -20.25
N LYS A 97 -28.13 2.47 -20.09
CA LYS A 97 -28.40 1.54 -19.00
C LYS A 97 -28.10 2.25 -17.69
N LYS A 98 -29.09 2.38 -16.80
CA LYS A 98 -28.83 2.75 -15.40
C LYS A 98 -27.83 1.74 -14.84
N PHE A 99 -26.66 2.24 -14.47
CA PHE A 99 -25.68 1.51 -13.68
C PHE A 99 -26.17 1.54 -12.23
N GLY A 100 -25.89 0.49 -11.46
CA GLY A 100 -26.15 0.51 -10.02
C GLY A 100 -25.23 1.51 -9.32
N GLU A 101 -25.42 1.72 -8.02
CA GLU A 101 -24.54 2.57 -7.19
C GLU A 101 -23.08 2.06 -7.21
N TRP A 102 -22.90 0.74 -7.20
CA TRP A 102 -21.59 0.08 -7.11
C TRP A 102 -21.30 -0.80 -8.33
N THR A 103 -20.06 -0.76 -8.80
CA THR A 103 -19.52 -1.64 -9.84
C THR A 103 -18.46 -2.54 -9.24
N VAL A 104 -18.57 -3.84 -9.48
CA VAL A 104 -17.60 -4.85 -9.00
C VAL A 104 -16.82 -5.38 -10.20
N PHE A 105 -15.51 -5.16 -10.16
CA PHE A 105 -14.56 -5.83 -11.05
C PHE A 105 -14.17 -7.15 -10.42
N VAL A 106 -14.13 -8.21 -11.21
CA VAL A 106 -13.78 -9.57 -10.76
C VAL A 106 -12.72 -10.12 -11.69
N GLY A 107 -11.70 -10.76 -11.12
CA GLY A 107 -10.67 -11.47 -11.86
C GLY A 107 -11.22 -12.60 -12.73
N ARG A 108 -10.34 -13.15 -13.57
CA ARG A 108 -10.65 -14.41 -14.25
C ARG A 108 -10.40 -15.56 -13.27
N ASP A 109 -11.24 -16.58 -13.32
CA ASP A 109 -11.17 -17.79 -12.49
C ASP A 109 -11.20 -17.50 -10.97
N CYS A 110 -11.83 -16.37 -10.61
CA CYS A 110 -12.13 -15.96 -9.25
C CYS A 110 -13.54 -16.42 -8.84
N GLU A 111 -13.70 -16.79 -7.57
CA GLU A 111 -14.96 -17.12 -6.92
C GLU A 111 -15.36 -16.03 -5.93
N LEU A 112 -16.51 -15.39 -6.10
CA LEU A 112 -16.96 -14.39 -5.13
C LEU A 112 -17.51 -15.05 -3.86
N THR A 113 -17.25 -14.42 -2.70
CA THR A 113 -17.89 -14.80 -1.43
C THR A 113 -19.41 -14.66 -1.54
N ARG A 114 -20.16 -15.54 -0.87
CA ARG A 114 -21.63 -15.52 -0.87
C ARG A 114 -22.19 -14.23 -0.25
N ASP A 115 -21.49 -13.68 0.73
CA ASP A 115 -21.95 -12.55 1.53
C ASP A 115 -21.57 -11.18 0.93
N LEU A 116 -21.01 -11.15 -0.29
CA LEU A 116 -20.49 -9.92 -0.91
C LEU A 116 -21.55 -8.81 -1.00
N GLY A 117 -22.82 -9.17 -1.23
CA GLY A 117 -23.93 -8.23 -1.26
C GLY A 117 -24.22 -7.58 0.10
N GLU A 118 -24.01 -8.30 1.21
CA GLU A 118 -24.13 -7.77 2.56
C GLU A 118 -22.90 -6.94 2.93
N ILE A 119 -21.70 -7.41 2.59
CA ILE A 119 -20.44 -6.67 2.76
C ILE A 119 -20.53 -5.30 2.07
N ILE A 120 -20.92 -5.24 0.79
CA ILE A 120 -21.11 -3.98 0.07
C ILE A 120 -22.21 -3.14 0.71
N SER A 121 -23.34 -3.74 1.10
CA SER A 121 -24.43 -2.98 1.73
C SER A 121 -24.04 -2.37 3.06
N LYS A 122 -23.13 -3.01 3.82
CA LYS A 122 -22.63 -2.52 5.10
C LYS A 122 -21.53 -1.48 4.90
N PHE A 123 -20.35 -1.92 4.46
CA PHE A 123 -19.15 -1.09 4.39
C PHE A 123 -19.33 0.10 3.43
N CYS A 124 -19.98 -0.09 2.28
CA CYS A 124 -20.19 0.97 1.31
C CYS A 124 -21.42 1.87 1.60
N SER A 125 -22.06 1.74 2.77
CA SER A 125 -23.05 2.72 3.27
C SER A 125 -22.67 3.35 4.61
N GLU A 126 -21.84 2.67 5.40
CA GLU A 126 -21.30 3.17 6.68
C GLU A 126 -20.01 4.00 6.48
N GLU A 127 -19.19 3.69 5.48
CA GLU A 127 -17.90 4.36 5.21
C GLU A 127 -17.97 5.25 3.95
N SER A 128 -17.33 6.42 3.96
CA SER A 128 -17.34 7.40 2.88
C SER A 128 -16.39 7.09 1.70
N GLY A 129 -16.10 5.81 1.45
CA GLY A 129 -15.21 5.37 0.38
C GLY A 129 -15.86 5.46 -1.01
N ASP A 130 -15.06 5.62 -2.06
CA ASP A 130 -15.51 5.42 -3.44
C ASP A 130 -14.72 4.35 -4.22
N LEU A 131 -13.66 3.81 -3.62
CA LEU A 131 -12.96 2.59 -4.04
C LEU A 131 -12.71 1.68 -2.85
N TYR A 132 -12.97 0.38 -3.00
CA TYR A 132 -12.77 -0.64 -1.96
C TYR A 132 -12.07 -1.87 -2.51
N TYR A 133 -11.22 -2.46 -1.68
CA TYR A 133 -10.57 -3.76 -1.87
C TYR A 133 -10.63 -4.57 -0.57
N GLY A 134 -10.17 -5.83 -0.58
CA GLY A 134 -10.24 -6.66 0.61
C GLY A 134 -9.49 -7.97 0.50
N ASP A 135 -9.66 -8.81 1.51
CA ASP A 135 -8.90 -10.04 1.70
C ASP A 135 -9.37 -11.15 0.75
N SER A 136 -8.54 -12.17 0.54
CA SER A 136 -8.85 -13.26 -0.39
C SER A 136 -8.32 -14.62 0.05
N VAL A 137 -8.80 -15.69 -0.59
CA VAL A 137 -8.34 -17.08 -0.38
C VAL A 137 -7.77 -17.65 -1.67
N HIS A 138 -6.65 -18.36 -1.58
CA HIS A 138 -5.94 -18.91 -2.74
C HIS A 138 -5.74 -20.41 -2.56
N HIS A 139 -6.49 -21.21 -3.31
CA HIS A 139 -6.49 -22.67 -3.19
C HIS A 139 -5.33 -23.29 -3.98
N SER A 140 -4.50 -24.12 -3.33
CA SER A 140 -3.61 -25.02 -4.08
C SER A 140 -4.43 -26.06 -4.84
N GLY A 141 -3.93 -26.48 -6.00
CA GLY A 141 -4.51 -27.56 -6.80
C GLY A 141 -4.16 -28.95 -6.28
N ASP A 142 -3.29 -29.06 -5.28
CA ASP A 142 -2.80 -30.33 -4.74
C ASP A 142 -3.84 -31.01 -3.83
N GLU A 143 -3.82 -32.34 -3.80
CA GLU A 143 -4.74 -33.19 -3.00
C GLU A 143 -4.73 -32.87 -1.49
N ALA A 144 -3.68 -32.20 -0.99
CA ALA A 144 -3.57 -31.73 0.39
C ALA A 144 -4.52 -30.54 0.73
N GLY A 145 -5.19 -29.93 -0.26
CA GLY A 145 -6.26 -28.95 -0.07
C GLY A 145 -5.86 -27.63 0.61
N GLN A 146 -4.55 -27.35 0.73
CA GLN A 146 -4.07 -26.17 1.45
C GLN A 146 -4.50 -24.89 0.75
N SER A 147 -5.15 -24.02 1.50
CA SER A 147 -5.70 -22.74 1.03
C SER A 147 -5.00 -21.61 1.79
N VAL A 148 -4.34 -20.70 1.06
CA VAL A 148 -3.68 -19.54 1.66
C VAL A 148 -4.65 -18.38 1.76
N VAL A 149 -4.88 -17.90 2.98
CA VAL A 149 -5.60 -16.65 3.22
C VAL A 149 -4.63 -15.49 3.06
N GLN A 150 -4.96 -14.53 2.20
CA GLN A 150 -4.17 -13.34 1.95
C GLN A 150 -4.88 -12.12 2.51
N LEU A 151 -4.46 -11.72 3.72
CA LEU A 151 -4.86 -10.47 4.36
C LEU A 151 -4.13 -9.31 3.68
N ARG A 152 -4.86 -8.27 3.28
CA ARG A 152 -4.27 -7.10 2.62
C ARG A 152 -3.81 -6.05 3.65
N PRO A 153 -2.72 -5.30 3.40
CA PRO A 153 -2.37 -4.15 4.23
C PRO A 153 -3.39 -3.00 4.05
N GLY A 154 -3.28 -1.97 4.89
CA GLY A 154 -3.96 -0.68 4.69
C GLY A 154 -3.56 -0.01 3.37
N TRP A 155 -4.28 1.06 3.01
CA TRP A 155 -4.07 1.71 1.72
C TRP A 155 -2.70 2.39 1.65
N SER A 156 -1.95 2.10 0.59
CA SER A 156 -0.68 2.73 0.26
C SER A 156 -0.57 2.90 -1.27
N PRO A 157 -0.54 4.13 -1.80
CA PRO A 157 -0.34 4.38 -3.22
C PRO A 157 1.08 3.98 -3.66
N GLU A 158 2.09 4.12 -2.80
CA GLU A 158 3.46 3.67 -3.08
C GLU A 158 3.55 2.16 -3.26
N ARG A 159 2.93 1.38 -2.35
CA ARG A 159 2.88 -0.07 -2.51
C ARG A 159 2.13 -0.46 -3.79
N LEU A 160 1.11 0.31 -4.20
CA LEU A 160 0.41 0.07 -5.46
C LEU A 160 1.28 0.41 -6.68
N ARG A 161 2.17 1.40 -6.63
CA ARG A 161 3.13 1.65 -7.70
C ARG A 161 4.14 0.50 -7.86
N ALA A 162 4.51 -0.14 -6.75
CA ALA A 162 5.41 -1.31 -6.77
C ALA A 162 4.71 -2.61 -7.23
N HIS A 163 3.53 -2.95 -6.70
CA HIS A 163 2.81 -4.17 -7.08
C HIS A 163 1.30 -4.13 -6.81
N CYS A 164 0.54 -5.00 -7.50
CA CYS A 164 -0.91 -5.10 -7.42
C CYS A 164 -1.43 -5.76 -6.12
N TYR A 165 -1.03 -5.24 -4.96
CA TYR A 165 -1.33 -5.82 -3.65
C TYR A 165 -2.83 -5.83 -3.31
N VAL A 166 -3.65 -4.99 -3.94
CA VAL A 166 -5.11 -4.93 -3.72
C VAL A 166 -5.88 -6.12 -4.34
N GLY A 167 -5.21 -6.93 -5.16
CA GLY A 167 -5.80 -8.12 -5.79
C GLY A 167 -6.59 -7.85 -7.08
N GLU A 168 -7.27 -8.89 -7.57
CA GLU A 168 -8.04 -8.86 -8.83
C GLU A 168 -9.42 -8.20 -8.69
N THR A 169 -10.01 -8.30 -7.50
CA THR A 169 -11.40 -7.89 -7.20
C THR A 169 -11.44 -6.53 -6.53
N LEU A 170 -12.13 -5.58 -7.17
CA LEU A 170 -12.31 -4.21 -6.68
C LEU A 170 -13.78 -3.83 -6.74
N ILE A 171 -14.26 -3.13 -5.71
CA ILE A 171 -15.60 -2.54 -5.66
C ILE A 171 -15.41 -1.02 -5.79
N ALA A 172 -16.01 -0.41 -6.81
CA ALA A 172 -15.86 1.02 -7.06
C ALA A 172 -17.23 1.68 -7.23
N HIS A 173 -17.38 2.90 -6.72
CA HIS A 173 -18.60 3.67 -6.94
C HIS A 173 -18.76 3.95 -8.44
N THR A 174 -20.00 3.86 -8.92
CA THR A 174 -20.28 4.02 -10.36
C THR A 174 -19.91 5.41 -10.90
N SER A 175 -19.91 6.46 -10.07
CA SER A 175 -19.41 7.77 -10.49
C SER A 175 -17.90 7.78 -10.70
N LEU A 176 -17.12 7.12 -9.82
CA LEU A 176 -15.67 6.95 -9.98
C LEU A 176 -15.36 6.19 -11.28
N VAL A 177 -16.03 5.05 -11.47
CA VAL A 177 -15.95 4.27 -12.72
C VAL A 177 -16.30 5.11 -13.95
N GLY A 178 -17.24 6.04 -13.83
CA GLY A 178 -17.58 7.02 -14.86
C GLY A 178 -16.42 7.97 -15.19
N ARG A 179 -15.79 8.58 -14.17
CA ARG A 179 -14.60 9.44 -14.33
C ARG A 179 -13.45 8.71 -15.05
N CYS A 180 -13.21 7.46 -14.70
CA CYS A 180 -12.17 6.60 -15.28
C CYS A 180 -12.45 6.09 -16.72
N GLY A 181 -13.45 6.63 -17.43
CA GLY A 181 -13.82 6.22 -18.80
C GLY A 181 -14.72 4.97 -18.90
N GLY A 182 -15.37 4.59 -17.79
CA GLY A 182 -16.41 3.56 -17.75
C GLY A 182 -15.90 2.11 -17.64
N PRO A 183 -16.80 1.18 -17.26
CA PRO A 183 -16.39 -0.16 -16.86
C PRO A 183 -15.85 -1.01 -18.02
N ARG A 184 -16.22 -0.70 -19.27
CA ARG A 184 -15.71 -1.40 -20.47
C ARG A 184 -14.24 -1.07 -20.75
N ARG A 185 -13.79 0.15 -20.41
CA ARG A 185 -12.37 0.54 -20.52
C ARG A 185 -11.59 -0.16 -19.42
N LEU A 186 -12.00 0.03 -18.16
CA LEU A 186 -11.35 -0.57 -16.99
C LEU A 186 -11.22 -2.09 -17.11
N ALA A 187 -12.28 -2.82 -17.52
CA ALA A 187 -12.22 -4.28 -17.67
C ALA A 187 -11.29 -4.80 -18.78
N ARG A 188 -10.61 -3.94 -19.55
CA ARG A 188 -9.55 -4.32 -20.52
C ARG A 188 -8.15 -4.28 -19.90
N LEU A 189 -7.92 -3.36 -18.95
CA LEU A 189 -6.66 -3.18 -18.24
C LEU A 189 -6.34 -4.43 -17.39
N SER A 190 -5.06 -4.60 -17.02
CA SER A 190 -4.64 -5.56 -15.98
C SER A 190 -5.29 -5.21 -14.62
N ALA A 191 -5.23 -6.11 -13.63
CA ALA A 191 -5.66 -5.76 -12.27
C ALA A 191 -4.90 -4.54 -11.75
N HIS A 192 -3.60 -4.50 -12.05
CA HIS A 192 -2.73 -3.39 -11.71
C HIS A 192 -3.19 -2.07 -12.35
N GLY A 193 -3.35 -2.04 -13.67
CA GLY A 193 -3.84 -0.87 -14.38
C GLY A 193 -5.23 -0.42 -13.94
N ARG A 194 -6.14 -1.35 -13.63
CA ARG A 194 -7.45 -1.02 -13.03
C ARG A 194 -7.30 -0.31 -11.69
N ALA A 195 -6.49 -0.86 -10.79
CA ALA A 195 -6.27 -0.30 -9.46
C ALA A 195 -5.65 1.10 -9.54
N LEU A 196 -4.59 1.26 -10.35
CA LEU A 196 -3.91 2.54 -10.58
C LEU A 196 -4.89 3.59 -11.12
N VAL A 197 -5.56 3.32 -12.24
CA VAL A 197 -6.52 4.24 -12.89
C VAL A 197 -7.74 4.57 -12.01
N LEU A 198 -8.19 3.65 -11.16
CA LEU A 198 -9.24 3.94 -10.18
C LEU A 198 -8.72 4.82 -9.04
N SER A 199 -7.51 4.56 -8.54
CA SER A 199 -6.90 5.32 -7.45
C SER A 199 -6.60 6.78 -7.82
N GLU A 200 -6.21 7.04 -9.08
CA GLU A 200 -5.98 8.39 -9.63
C GLU A 200 -7.19 9.34 -9.52
N HIS A 201 -8.39 8.80 -9.34
CA HIS A 201 -9.63 9.56 -9.30
C HIS A 201 -10.49 9.26 -8.08
N ALA A 202 -10.06 8.37 -7.18
CA ALA A 202 -10.76 8.04 -5.95
C ALA A 202 -10.56 9.15 -4.91
N PHE A 203 -11.63 9.51 -4.21
CA PHE A 203 -11.54 10.41 -3.05
C PHE A 203 -11.12 9.67 -1.79
N THR A 204 -11.49 8.39 -1.67
CA THR A 204 -11.15 7.57 -0.50
C THR A 204 -11.10 6.10 -0.92
N VAL A 205 -9.95 5.47 -0.64
CA VAL A 205 -9.70 4.05 -0.91
C VAL A 205 -9.67 3.28 0.40
N THR A 206 -10.60 2.34 0.59
CA THR A 206 -10.77 1.64 1.88
C THR A 206 -10.53 0.14 1.75
N ARG A 207 -9.79 -0.45 2.71
CA ARG A 207 -9.72 -1.90 2.88
C ARG A 207 -10.94 -2.38 3.66
N ILE A 208 -11.68 -3.32 3.08
CA ILE A 208 -12.64 -4.14 3.80
C ILE A 208 -11.90 -5.36 4.38
N PRO A 209 -11.83 -5.55 5.72
CA PRO A 209 -11.18 -6.70 6.35
C PRO A 209 -12.08 -7.94 6.31
N ARG A 210 -12.47 -8.35 5.10
CA ARG A 210 -13.31 -9.51 4.80
C ARG A 210 -12.83 -10.19 3.53
N LEU A 211 -13.03 -11.50 3.46
CA LEU A 211 -12.78 -12.31 2.26
C LEU A 211 -13.77 -11.91 1.15
N LEU A 212 -13.31 -11.20 0.12
CA LEU A 212 -14.17 -10.79 -1.01
C LEU A 212 -14.25 -11.87 -2.09
N TYR A 213 -13.15 -12.59 -2.31
CA TYR A 213 -13.05 -13.63 -3.34
C TYR A 213 -12.06 -14.74 -2.97
N ALA A 214 -12.22 -15.89 -3.62
CA ALA A 214 -11.20 -16.92 -3.72
C ALA A 214 -10.68 -17.05 -5.16
N SER A 215 -9.50 -17.63 -5.36
CA SER A 215 -8.99 -18.03 -6.67
C SER A 215 -8.01 -19.19 -6.53
N SER A 216 -7.38 -19.60 -7.63
CA SER A 216 -6.24 -20.52 -7.62
C SER A 216 -4.97 -19.88 -7.03
N TYR A 217 -4.04 -20.73 -6.56
CA TYR A 217 -2.80 -20.35 -5.85
C TYR A 217 -1.80 -19.53 -6.70
N ASP A 218 -1.78 -19.72 -8.01
CA ASP A 218 -1.00 -18.94 -8.96
C ASP A 218 -1.42 -17.46 -8.98
N GLN A 219 -2.71 -17.16 -8.78
CA GLN A 219 -3.26 -15.80 -8.80
C GLN A 219 -3.12 -15.02 -7.48
N ARG A 220 -2.44 -15.58 -6.45
CA ARG A 220 -2.26 -14.91 -5.14
C ARG A 220 -1.51 -13.56 -5.26
N MET A 221 -0.55 -13.49 -6.17
CA MET A 221 0.17 -12.27 -6.52
C MET A 221 -0.16 -11.92 -7.98
N PRO A 222 -1.07 -10.97 -8.26
CA PRO A 222 -1.31 -10.52 -9.62
C PRO A 222 -0.03 -9.87 -10.19
N ALA A 223 0.34 -10.25 -11.41
CA ALA A 223 1.57 -9.80 -12.04
C ALA A 223 1.67 -8.27 -12.15
N VAL A 224 2.88 -7.75 -11.96
CA VAL A 224 3.15 -6.32 -12.04
C VAL A 224 3.21 -5.87 -13.50
N ASP A 225 2.31 -4.96 -13.84
CA ASP A 225 2.22 -4.36 -15.17
C ASP A 225 3.01 -3.06 -15.22
N VAL A 226 4.30 -3.13 -15.56
CA VAL A 226 5.21 -1.98 -15.64
C VAL A 226 4.76 -0.94 -16.68
N GLY A 227 4.05 -1.36 -17.73
CA GLY A 227 3.46 -0.44 -18.70
C GLY A 227 2.41 0.45 -18.05
N GLU A 228 1.48 -0.15 -17.31
CA GLU A 228 0.45 0.58 -16.58
C GLU A 228 1.03 1.43 -15.43
N VAL A 229 2.09 0.99 -14.74
CA VAL A 229 2.81 1.82 -13.73
C VAL A 229 3.45 3.05 -14.39
N ARG A 230 4.11 2.89 -15.54
CA ARG A 230 4.71 3.99 -16.28
C ARG A 230 3.67 4.99 -16.76
N ASP A 231 2.56 4.49 -17.30
CA ASP A 231 1.47 5.35 -17.75
C ASP A 231 0.70 5.98 -16.58
N HIS A 232 0.67 5.35 -15.40
CA HIS A 232 0.19 5.97 -14.15
C HIS A 232 1.08 7.15 -13.74
N CYS A 233 2.40 6.93 -13.61
CA CYS A 233 3.34 7.98 -13.22
C CYS A 233 3.25 9.20 -14.16
N ARG A 234 3.13 8.98 -15.47
CA ARG A 234 2.87 10.03 -16.48
C ARG A 234 1.56 10.79 -16.27
N ARG A 235 0.49 10.12 -15.84
CA ARG A 235 -0.82 10.76 -15.56
C ARG A 235 -0.82 11.53 -14.25
N THR A 236 -0.02 11.12 -13.27
CA THR A 236 0.09 11.75 -11.95
C THR A 236 1.25 12.74 -11.84
N GLY A 237 2.01 12.99 -12.91
CA GLY A 237 3.14 13.93 -12.90
C GLY A 237 4.38 13.45 -12.14
N ILE A 238 4.49 12.15 -11.87
CA ILE A 238 5.67 11.57 -11.19
C ILE A 238 6.74 11.27 -12.25
N GLU A 239 7.86 11.98 -12.17
CA GLU A 239 9.01 11.82 -13.05
C GLU A 239 10.00 10.83 -12.42
N GLY A 240 10.47 9.85 -13.20
CA GLY A 240 11.30 8.79 -12.68
C GLY A 240 11.56 7.63 -13.64
N THR A 241 12.54 6.81 -13.29
CA THR A 241 12.87 5.54 -13.93
C THR A 241 12.10 4.41 -13.24
N ILE A 242 11.53 3.47 -14.01
CA ILE A 242 10.88 2.28 -13.46
C ILE A 242 11.66 1.05 -13.89
N GLU A 243 12.14 0.32 -12.90
CA GLU A 243 12.85 -0.94 -13.02
C GLU A 243 11.98 -2.10 -12.51
N ILE A 244 12.39 -3.33 -12.80
CA ILE A 244 11.80 -4.54 -12.21
C ILE A 244 12.82 -5.08 -11.22
N SER A 245 12.36 -5.48 -10.04
CA SER A 245 13.19 -6.13 -9.04
C SER A 245 13.87 -7.39 -9.60
N PRO A 246 15.07 -7.78 -9.11
CA PRO A 246 15.79 -8.94 -9.65
C PRO A 246 15.03 -10.27 -9.59
N ASP A 247 14.06 -10.40 -8.67
CA ASP A 247 13.17 -11.56 -8.53
C ASP A 247 11.92 -11.51 -9.43
N GLY A 248 11.72 -10.42 -10.19
CA GLY A 248 10.53 -10.19 -11.00
C GLY A 248 9.25 -9.87 -10.21
N GLY A 249 9.33 -9.77 -8.88
CA GLY A 249 8.18 -9.70 -7.98
C GLY A 249 7.51 -8.32 -7.90
N HIS A 250 8.26 -7.24 -8.14
CA HIS A 250 7.75 -5.87 -8.04
C HIS A 250 8.45 -4.89 -9.00
N ALA A 251 7.81 -3.75 -9.22
CA ALA A 251 8.44 -2.59 -9.85
C ALA A 251 9.16 -1.74 -8.79
N VAL A 252 10.30 -1.18 -9.16
CA VAL A 252 11.03 -0.18 -8.37
C VAL A 252 10.93 1.14 -9.12
N LEU A 253 10.42 2.19 -8.45
CA LEU A 253 10.29 3.53 -9.01
C LEU A 253 11.35 4.44 -8.38
N LEU A 254 12.38 4.75 -9.16
CA LEU A 254 13.42 5.71 -8.82
C LEU A 254 12.99 7.08 -9.36
N ARG A 255 12.52 7.97 -8.48
CA ARG A 255 12.06 9.30 -8.87
C ARG A 255 13.23 10.20 -9.23
N HIS A 256 13.01 11.15 -10.12
CA HIS A 256 14.01 12.15 -10.49
C HIS A 256 13.81 13.38 -9.61
N VAL A 257 14.82 13.69 -8.79
CA VAL A 257 14.89 14.93 -8.00
C VAL A 257 15.11 16.11 -8.96
N ARG A 258 14.38 17.21 -8.76
CA ARG A 258 14.44 18.40 -9.60
C ARG A 258 15.52 19.36 -9.13
N GLY A 259 16.31 19.86 -10.09
CA GLY A 259 17.35 20.85 -9.80
C GLY A 259 18.46 20.28 -8.92
N ARG A 260 18.86 21.05 -7.90
CA ARG A 260 19.77 20.62 -6.82
C ARG A 260 19.21 21.20 -5.52
N PRO A 261 18.39 20.45 -4.77
CA PRO A 261 17.80 20.97 -3.54
C PRO A 261 18.86 21.13 -2.47
N SER A 262 18.61 22.05 -1.53
CA SER A 262 19.48 22.28 -0.38
C SER A 262 19.02 21.44 0.82
N VAL A 263 19.97 20.77 1.47
CA VAL A 263 19.72 19.89 2.61
C VAL A 263 20.56 20.33 3.81
N CYS A 264 19.90 20.76 4.88
CA CYS A 264 20.54 20.98 6.17
C CYS A 264 20.54 19.67 6.96
N VAL A 265 21.73 19.12 7.19
CA VAL A 265 21.91 17.92 8.01
C VAL A 265 22.23 18.32 9.44
N VAL A 266 21.33 17.99 10.38
CA VAL A 266 21.53 18.29 11.80
C VAL A 266 22.04 17.05 12.52
N ILE A 267 23.19 17.19 13.18
CA ILE A 267 23.84 16.11 13.92
C ILE A 267 23.98 16.50 15.40
N PRO A 268 23.02 16.09 16.27
CA PRO A 268 23.17 16.15 17.71
C PRO A 268 24.26 15.18 18.19
N THR A 269 25.29 15.66 18.88
CA THR A 269 26.38 14.79 19.38
C THR A 269 26.97 15.27 20.70
N LYS A 270 27.68 14.34 21.38
CA LYS A 270 28.58 14.58 22.51
C LYS A 270 30.04 14.17 22.21
N GLY A 271 30.36 13.92 20.94
CA GLY A 271 31.67 13.42 20.52
C GLY A 271 31.97 11.99 20.96
N THR A 272 30.95 11.12 21.04
CA THR A 272 31.13 9.71 21.41
C THR A 272 32.12 9.04 20.47
N SER A 273 33.10 8.31 21.03
CA SER A 273 33.94 7.38 20.25
C SER A 273 33.62 5.94 20.62
N ALA A 274 33.60 5.07 19.61
CA ALA A 274 33.43 3.63 19.78
C ALA A 274 34.36 2.87 18.81
N ASP A 275 34.49 1.57 19.02
CA ASP A 275 35.23 0.68 18.13
C ASP A 275 34.24 0.13 17.09
N VAL A 276 34.37 0.56 15.84
CA VAL A 276 33.47 0.21 14.74
C VAL A 276 34.30 -0.45 13.64
N PHE A 277 33.93 -1.68 13.26
CA PHE A 277 34.72 -2.57 12.40
C PHE A 277 36.20 -2.68 12.83
N GLY A 278 36.43 -2.80 14.14
CA GLY A 278 37.78 -2.98 14.72
C GLY A 278 38.65 -1.72 14.75
N SER A 279 38.11 -0.54 14.42
CA SER A 279 38.81 0.74 14.48
C SER A 279 38.09 1.72 15.40
N ARG A 280 38.82 2.28 16.38
CA ARG A 280 38.33 3.35 17.26
C ARG A 280 38.07 4.60 16.44
N ARG A 281 36.81 5.05 16.35
CA ARG A 281 36.41 6.27 15.63
C ARG A 281 35.45 7.11 16.46
N VAL A 282 35.46 8.43 16.25
CA VAL A 282 34.39 9.31 16.70
C VAL A 282 33.17 9.03 15.82
N LEU A 283 32.02 8.73 16.42
CA LEU A 283 30.85 8.23 15.69
C LEU A 283 30.36 9.25 14.65
N ALA A 284 30.18 10.52 15.06
CA ALA A 284 29.77 11.61 14.19
C ALA A 284 30.71 11.82 12.97
N VAL A 285 31.99 11.48 13.06
CA VAL A 285 32.91 11.51 11.92
C VAL A 285 32.50 10.47 10.88
N GLY A 286 32.22 9.23 11.31
CA GLY A 286 31.75 8.16 10.42
C GLY A 286 30.40 8.48 9.77
N ALA A 287 29.48 9.08 10.53
CA ALA A 287 28.19 9.54 10.01
C ALA A 287 28.37 10.61 8.91
N ILE A 288 29.19 11.65 9.16
CA ILE A 288 29.48 12.71 8.18
C ILE A 288 30.21 12.16 6.95
N GLU A 289 31.24 11.33 7.14
CA GLU A 289 32.01 10.79 6.02
C GLU A 289 31.18 9.83 5.15
N SER A 290 30.26 9.03 5.75
CA SER A 290 29.37 8.16 4.98
C SER A 290 28.30 8.94 4.22
N LEU A 291 27.75 9.99 4.83
CA LEU A 291 26.87 10.96 4.16
C LEU A 291 27.56 11.58 2.94
N LEU A 292 28.72 12.21 3.13
CA LEU A 292 29.42 12.93 2.05
C LEU A 292 29.88 12.01 0.91
N ARG A 293 30.04 10.69 1.15
CA ARG A 293 30.29 9.69 0.09
C ARG A 293 29.04 9.31 -0.71
N ALA A 294 27.84 9.58 -0.20
CA ALA A 294 26.55 9.17 -0.78
C ALA A 294 25.76 10.37 -1.35
N CYS A 295 26.40 11.53 -1.56
CA CYS A 295 25.71 12.81 -1.77
C CYS A 295 26.43 13.73 -2.77
N ASP A 296 26.39 13.42 -4.06
CA ASP A 296 26.93 14.29 -5.13
C ASP A 296 25.89 15.27 -5.72
N ALA A 297 24.60 14.88 -5.72
CA ALA A 297 23.55 15.60 -6.45
C ALA A 297 23.05 16.89 -5.76
N VAL A 298 23.22 17.00 -4.45
CA VAL A 298 22.58 18.00 -3.58
C VAL A 298 23.56 19.04 -3.04
N ASP A 299 23.04 20.20 -2.59
CA ASP A 299 23.83 21.19 -1.87
C ASP A 299 23.64 20.96 -0.35
N ILE A 300 24.69 20.47 0.32
CA ILE A 300 24.65 20.10 1.75
C ILE A 300 25.30 21.18 2.62
N GLU A 301 24.60 21.52 3.71
CA GLU A 301 25.21 22.09 4.91
C GLU A 301 25.03 21.16 6.10
N ILE A 302 25.97 21.18 7.05
CA ILE A 302 25.97 20.30 8.22
C ILE A 302 25.99 21.18 9.48
N VAL A 303 24.98 21.04 10.32
CA VAL A 303 24.85 21.75 11.60
C VAL A 303 25.06 20.77 12.73
N VAL A 304 26.26 20.79 13.31
CA VAL A 304 26.62 19.91 14.43
C VAL A 304 26.26 20.58 15.75
N VAL A 305 25.44 19.92 16.56
CA VAL A 305 24.94 20.44 17.84
C VAL A 305 25.61 19.71 19.00
N PHE A 306 26.69 20.31 19.50
CA PHE A 306 27.56 19.77 20.54
C PHE A 306 26.97 19.95 21.95
N ASP A 307 27.06 18.92 22.78
CA ASP A 307 26.94 19.07 24.24
C ASP A 307 28.20 19.75 24.81
N GLN A 308 28.06 20.51 25.90
CA GLN A 308 29.15 21.25 26.55
C GLN A 308 30.34 20.38 26.99
N ASP A 309 30.12 19.10 27.28
CA ASP A 309 31.14 18.15 27.69
C ASP A 309 31.82 17.41 26.52
N THR A 310 31.50 17.78 25.27
CA THR A 310 32.15 17.23 24.08
C THR A 310 33.67 17.44 24.14
N PRO A 311 34.50 16.39 24.03
CA PRO A 311 35.95 16.52 24.03
C PRO A 311 36.46 17.40 22.86
N PRO A 312 37.38 18.37 23.10
CA PRO A 312 37.87 19.27 22.04
C PRO A 312 38.47 18.54 20.82
N GLY A 313 39.20 17.43 21.04
CA GLY A 313 39.73 16.62 19.94
C GLY A 313 38.64 16.03 19.04
N ALA A 314 37.58 15.48 19.65
CA ALA A 314 36.44 14.94 18.91
C ALA A 314 35.70 16.05 18.15
N ARG A 315 35.52 17.23 18.75
CA ARG A 315 34.95 18.41 18.08
C ARG A 315 35.76 18.81 16.84
N ASP A 316 37.08 18.91 16.97
CA ASP A 316 37.97 19.28 15.86
C ASP A 316 37.99 18.23 14.75
N GLU A 317 37.89 16.94 15.08
CA GLU A 317 37.75 15.85 14.11
C GLU A 317 36.41 15.92 13.36
N ILE A 318 35.30 16.13 14.07
CA ILE A 318 33.94 16.23 13.49
C ILE A 318 33.83 17.42 12.53
N LEU A 319 34.30 18.61 12.93
CA LEU A 319 34.28 19.79 12.06
C LEU A 319 35.23 19.63 10.85
N ARG A 320 36.36 18.94 11.02
CA ARG A 320 37.27 18.62 9.91
C ARG A 320 36.64 17.64 8.91
N ALA A 321 35.87 16.66 9.37
CA ALA A 321 35.19 15.68 8.52
C ALA A 321 34.15 16.34 7.60
N GLY A 322 33.38 17.31 8.11
CA GLY A 322 32.43 18.07 7.31
C GLY A 322 33.02 19.25 6.53
N GLY A 323 34.28 19.59 6.79
CA GLY A 323 35.03 20.62 6.06
C GLY A 323 34.31 21.97 6.02
N GLY A 324 34.22 22.58 4.85
CA GLY A 324 33.55 23.87 4.65
C GLY A 324 32.02 23.83 4.76
N ALA A 325 31.40 22.64 4.78
CA ALA A 325 29.96 22.48 4.96
C ALA A 325 29.54 22.43 6.43
N ALA A 326 30.47 22.17 7.36
CA ALA A 326 30.15 22.01 8.78
C ALA A 326 30.20 23.32 9.59
N THR A 327 29.14 23.53 10.37
CA THR A 327 29.03 24.60 11.37
C THR A 327 28.72 24.02 12.75
N ALA A 328 29.04 24.78 13.81
CA ALA A 328 28.92 24.34 15.19
C ALA A 328 27.84 25.14 15.94
N ILE A 329 27.04 24.45 16.75
CA ILE A 329 26.14 25.02 17.74
C ILE A 329 26.47 24.42 19.11
N GLU A 330 26.76 25.26 20.10
CA GLU A 330 26.81 24.83 21.50
C GLU A 330 25.40 24.65 22.07
N PHE A 331 25.17 23.52 22.74
CA PHE A 331 23.93 23.27 23.47
C PHE A 331 24.16 23.33 24.99
N ASP A 332 23.68 24.41 25.60
CA ASP A 332 23.67 24.60 27.05
C ASP A 332 22.43 23.96 27.67
N GLY A 333 22.59 22.76 28.23
CA GLY A 333 21.56 22.06 28.99
C GLY A 333 21.71 20.54 28.99
N SER A 334 20.85 19.86 29.75
CA SER A 334 20.76 18.39 29.72
C SER A 334 20.30 17.88 28.36
N PHE A 335 20.90 16.78 27.88
CA PHE A 335 20.63 16.17 26.58
C PHE A 335 19.14 16.16 26.21
N ASN A 336 18.81 16.77 25.08
CA ASN A 336 17.47 16.79 24.53
C ASN A 336 17.54 16.86 22.99
N PHE A 337 17.35 15.72 22.34
CA PHE A 337 17.44 15.58 20.88
C PHE A 337 16.54 16.60 20.15
N ALA A 338 15.24 16.64 20.46
CA ALA A 338 14.30 17.55 19.80
C ALA A 338 14.68 19.03 19.98
N ARG A 339 15.20 19.44 21.15
CA ARG A 339 15.65 20.81 21.39
C ARG A 339 16.89 21.15 20.57
N LYS A 340 17.84 20.22 20.44
CA LYS A 340 19.02 20.37 19.58
C LYS A 340 18.62 20.53 18.10
N ILE A 341 17.74 19.65 17.60
CA ILE A 341 17.17 19.76 16.25
C ILE A 341 16.52 21.13 16.04
N ASN A 342 15.64 21.56 16.96
CA ASN A 342 14.93 22.84 16.82
C ASN A 342 15.86 24.06 16.80
N ILE A 343 16.98 24.05 17.55
CA ILE A 343 17.95 25.17 17.56
C ILE A 343 18.74 25.24 16.25
N ALA A 344 18.98 24.11 15.58
CA ALA A 344 19.59 24.07 14.25
C ALA A 344 18.59 24.46 13.15
N ALA A 345 17.36 23.92 13.20
CA ALA A 345 16.33 24.14 12.20
C ALA A 345 15.91 25.61 12.03
N VAL A 346 16.07 26.45 13.07
CA VAL A 346 15.81 27.91 12.99
C VAL A 346 17.01 28.74 12.53
N ARG A 347 18.10 28.11 12.09
CA ARG A 347 19.33 28.78 11.60
C ARG A 347 19.69 28.43 10.15
N THR A 348 18.84 27.66 9.49
CA THR A 348 19.00 27.22 8.11
C THR A 348 17.87 27.79 7.26
N ASP A 349 18.21 28.18 6.02
CA ASP A 349 17.26 28.51 4.96
C ASP A 349 17.18 27.37 3.91
N ALA A 350 17.67 26.16 4.25
CA ALA A 350 17.65 25.00 3.37
C ALA A 350 16.22 24.48 3.14
N GLU A 351 15.99 23.91 1.96
CA GLU A 351 14.69 23.39 1.53
C GLU A 351 14.26 22.16 2.35
N PHE A 352 15.22 21.29 2.70
CA PHE A 352 14.98 20.07 3.45
C PHE A 352 15.88 19.95 4.69
N LEU A 353 15.35 19.30 5.73
CA LEU A 353 16.05 19.02 6.99
C LEU A 353 16.27 17.51 7.14
N LEU A 354 17.53 17.08 7.20
CA LEU A 354 17.88 15.70 7.55
C LEU A 354 18.27 15.63 9.03
N LEU A 355 17.51 14.83 9.79
CA LEU A 355 17.83 14.53 11.19
C LEU A 355 18.72 13.29 11.20
N LEU A 356 20.02 13.46 11.44
CA LEU A 356 21.00 12.39 11.42
C LEU A 356 21.58 12.20 12.82
N ASN A 357 21.46 11.00 13.38
CA ASN A 357 22.15 10.67 14.63
C ASN A 357 23.67 10.64 14.42
N ASP A 358 24.46 10.76 15.49
CA ASP A 358 25.91 10.59 15.38
C ASP A 358 26.35 9.14 15.21
N ASP A 359 25.50 8.15 15.47
CA ASP A 359 25.80 6.72 15.52
C ASP A 359 25.33 5.88 14.30
N VAL A 360 24.93 6.53 13.20
CA VAL A 360 24.51 5.85 11.96
C VAL A 360 25.58 5.91 10.85
N GLU A 361 25.61 4.88 10.00
CA GLU A 361 26.43 4.83 8.79
C GLU A 361 25.53 4.60 7.56
N ILE A 362 25.75 5.37 6.49
CA ILE A 362 24.96 5.31 5.26
C ILE A 362 25.52 4.23 4.33
N GLU A 363 24.75 3.13 4.17
CA GLU A 363 25.07 2.00 3.28
C GLU A 363 24.69 2.29 1.82
N SER A 364 23.55 2.95 1.59
CA SER A 364 22.98 3.22 0.26
C SER A 364 23.58 4.48 -0.37
N PRO A 365 24.28 4.39 -1.53
CA PRO A 365 24.88 5.56 -2.18
C PRO A 365 23.85 6.50 -2.83
N ASP A 366 22.60 6.03 -2.99
CA ASP A 366 21.45 6.73 -3.55
C ASP A 366 20.46 7.21 -2.47
N LEU A 367 20.85 7.17 -1.18
CA LEU A 367 19.94 7.44 -0.05
C LEU A 367 19.19 8.78 -0.19
N LEU A 368 19.91 9.89 -0.45
CA LEU A 368 19.25 11.19 -0.57
C LEU A 368 18.42 11.30 -1.85
N ASP A 369 18.87 10.76 -2.98
CA ASP A 369 18.09 10.76 -4.22
C ASP A 369 16.75 10.03 -4.04
N VAL A 370 16.76 8.90 -3.32
CA VAL A 370 15.54 8.15 -2.98
C VAL A 370 14.64 8.94 -2.03
N LEU A 371 15.18 9.49 -0.93
CA LEU A 371 14.38 10.23 0.06
C LEU A 371 13.80 11.52 -0.52
N LEU A 372 14.62 12.35 -1.17
CA LEU A 372 14.19 13.58 -1.85
C LEU A 372 13.24 13.28 -3.01
N GLY A 373 13.46 12.17 -3.72
CA GLY A 373 12.53 11.71 -4.76
C GLY A 373 11.11 11.54 -4.22
N TYR A 374 10.91 11.00 -3.02
CA TYR A 374 9.57 10.93 -2.39
C TYR A 374 9.02 12.30 -1.97
N LEU A 375 9.89 13.29 -1.70
CA LEU A 375 9.52 14.66 -1.30
C LEU A 375 9.15 15.56 -2.50
N GLU A 376 9.33 15.11 -3.75
CA GLU A 376 8.75 15.73 -4.96
C GLU A 376 7.20 15.66 -5.01
N ASP A 377 6.58 14.90 -4.10
CA ASP A 377 5.14 14.91 -3.88
C ASP A 377 4.82 15.88 -2.73
N ASP A 378 4.25 17.05 -3.06
CA ASP A 378 3.86 18.12 -2.11
C ASP A 378 2.95 17.63 -0.95
N THR A 379 2.38 16.42 -1.03
CA THR A 379 1.57 15.82 0.05
C THR A 379 2.41 15.04 1.08
N VAL A 380 3.70 14.82 0.84
CA VAL A 380 4.63 14.07 1.69
C VAL A 380 5.40 15.04 2.60
N GLY A 381 5.06 15.04 3.90
CA GLY A 381 5.74 15.90 4.88
C GLY A 381 6.96 15.29 5.59
N LEU A 382 7.17 13.97 5.48
CA LEU A 382 8.32 13.28 6.08
C LEU A 382 8.58 11.95 5.38
N VAL A 383 9.86 11.61 5.23
CA VAL A 383 10.37 10.35 4.69
C VAL A 383 11.46 9.80 5.61
N ALA A 384 11.61 8.49 5.68
CA ALA A 384 12.67 7.84 6.45
C ALA A 384 13.07 6.52 5.78
N PRO A 385 14.37 6.17 5.76
CA PRO A 385 14.83 4.87 5.27
C PRO A 385 14.50 3.75 6.27
N LEU A 386 14.62 2.52 5.81
CA LEU A 386 14.74 1.37 6.71
C LEU A 386 16.12 1.43 7.38
N LEU A 387 16.15 1.53 8.71
CA LEU A 387 17.39 1.36 9.48
C LEU A 387 17.63 -0.13 9.76
N LYS A 388 18.90 -0.51 9.86
CA LYS A 388 19.35 -1.85 10.24
C LYS A 388 20.37 -1.74 11.38
N PHE A 389 20.47 -2.77 12.20
CA PHE A 389 21.61 -2.95 13.10
C PHE A 389 22.84 -3.47 12.34
N GLU A 390 24.02 -3.45 12.99
CA GLU A 390 25.30 -3.90 12.40
C GLU A 390 25.27 -5.37 11.94
N ASP A 391 24.42 -6.21 12.55
CA ASP A 391 24.19 -7.61 12.16
C ASP A 391 23.18 -7.80 11.00
N GLY A 392 22.65 -6.71 10.46
CA GLY A 392 21.67 -6.69 9.37
C GLY A 392 20.21 -6.93 9.81
N THR A 393 19.93 -7.00 11.12
CA THR A 393 18.55 -7.08 11.65
C THR A 393 17.85 -5.71 11.62
N VAL A 394 16.52 -5.71 11.83
CA VAL A 394 15.61 -4.54 11.81
C VAL A 394 14.84 -4.48 13.12
#